data_AF-A0A525W206-F1
#
_entry.id   AF-A0A525W206-F1
#
_cell.length_a   1.000
_cell.length_b   1.000
_cell.length_c   1.000
_cell.angle_alpha   90.00
_cell.angle_beta   90.00
_cell.angle_gamma   90.00
#
_symmetry.space_group_name_H-M   'P 1'
#
loop_
_entity.id
_entity.type
_entity.pdbx_description
1 polymer ?
#
loop_
_entity_poly.entity_id
_entity_poly.type
_entity_poly.pdbx_seq_one_letter_code
_entity_poly.pdbx_strand_id
1 'polypeptide(L)'
;MRDIGPYSNYRLTVRLELANKPGIFARVAALLAEEQANLGAVDLVSATKTRMIRDMTFDVRNEEHGEKVVTRLGELPDVTVLSASDRIFLLHLGGKIRVEGKYPIRTRNVLSMVYTPGVGRVSRAIAQDKSKVYTFTCKSNSVAVVSDGSAVLGLGNLGPEAALPVMEGKVMLFKELAGIDAWPICVSTQEPDEIVKIVQGIAPGFGGINLEDISAPRCFEIEQKLKQSLDIPVMHDDQHGTAVVLLAALTNALRVTGKQLGQVRIVVNGLGAAGTACCRMLLAAGAAHVLGCDKEGIILCGEAEQLRACRTDLRACFTRDSPKGTLRDALKGADVFIGLSVGNVVTAADLDLMAPDRIVFALANPDPEVSPEIGVTHSAIFATGRSDYPNQINNALAFPGIFRGAIDVQASEINEAMKLAAAQAIAHVIPEGTLSEDYIIPSVFDKAVVPCVARAVAAAARASGVARRRAKADDSPILE
;
A
#
# COMPACT_ATOMS: atom_id res chain seq x y z
N MET A 1 -11.38 -8.69 -27.57
CA MET A 1 -11.58 -9.72 -26.53
C MET A 1 -10.72 -9.31 -25.35
N ARG A 2 -11.32 -9.01 -24.19
CA ARG A 2 -10.53 -8.82 -22.96
C ARG A 2 -10.33 -10.22 -22.39
N ASP A 3 -9.11 -10.70 -22.46
CA ASP A 3 -8.71 -12.00 -21.93
C ASP A 3 -8.98 -11.99 -20.42
N ILE A 4 -9.89 -12.84 -19.94
CA ILE A 4 -10.08 -13.02 -18.49
C ILE A 4 -8.88 -13.87 -18.07
N GLY A 5 -7.80 -13.20 -17.69
CA GLY A 5 -6.57 -13.86 -17.25
C GLY A 5 -6.83 -14.84 -16.09
N PRO A 6 -5.87 -15.75 -15.80
CA PRO A 6 -6.02 -16.79 -14.77
C PRO A 6 -6.27 -16.27 -13.34
N TYR A 7 -6.19 -14.95 -13.14
CA TYR A 7 -6.41 -14.23 -11.89
C TYR A 7 -7.53 -13.21 -12.05
N SER A 8 -8.79 -13.65 -12.18
CA SER A 8 -9.92 -12.72 -12.06
C SER A 8 -10.05 -12.26 -10.60
N ASN A 9 -10.21 -10.94 -10.40
CA ASN A 9 -10.60 -10.37 -9.11
C ASN A 9 -12.04 -10.78 -8.71
N TYR A 10 -12.81 -11.38 -9.62
CA TYR A 10 -14.18 -11.81 -9.39
C TYR A 10 -14.31 -13.30 -9.71
N ARG A 11 -14.10 -14.12 -8.68
CA ARG A 11 -14.21 -15.58 -8.74
C ARG A 11 -15.32 -16.04 -7.80
N LEU A 12 -16.37 -16.62 -8.39
CA LEU A 12 -17.51 -17.15 -7.65
C LEU A 12 -17.32 -18.64 -7.41
N THR A 13 -17.76 -19.10 -6.24
CA THR A 13 -18.01 -20.51 -5.95
C THR A 13 -19.51 -20.69 -5.74
N VAL A 14 -20.15 -21.46 -6.61
CA VAL A 14 -21.59 -21.69 -6.60
C VAL A 14 -21.85 -23.16 -6.31
N ARG A 15 -22.61 -23.41 -5.25
CA ARG A 15 -23.12 -24.73 -4.90
C ARG A 15 -24.40 -25.00 -5.67
N LEU A 16 -24.37 -25.99 -6.54
CA LEU A 16 -25.51 -26.39 -7.37
C LEU A 16 -25.99 -27.78 -6.96
N GLU A 17 -27.30 -27.92 -6.78
CA GLU A 17 -27.97 -29.21 -6.80
C GLU A 17 -28.43 -29.52 -8.23
N LEU A 18 -28.02 -30.66 -8.77
CA LEU A 18 -28.33 -31.13 -10.11
C LEU A 18 -29.13 -32.43 -10.01
N ALA A 19 -30.15 -32.62 -10.86
CA ALA A 19 -30.74 -33.95 -11.01
C ALA A 19 -29.65 -34.94 -11.49
N ASN A 20 -29.61 -36.14 -10.91
CA ASN A 20 -28.65 -37.18 -11.28
C ASN A 20 -29.06 -37.87 -12.58
N LYS A 21 -29.03 -37.13 -13.70
CA LYS A 21 -29.33 -37.58 -15.05
C LYS A 21 -28.19 -37.17 -16.00
N PRO A 22 -27.88 -37.96 -17.05
CA PRO A 22 -26.92 -37.55 -18.07
C PRO A 22 -27.27 -36.19 -18.69
N GLY A 23 -26.25 -35.38 -18.96
CA GLY A 23 -26.40 -34.09 -19.67
C GLY A 23 -26.73 -32.88 -18.80
N ILE A 24 -27.22 -33.03 -17.56
CA ILE A 24 -27.55 -31.87 -16.70
C ILE A 24 -26.32 -31.01 -16.43
N PHE A 25 -25.20 -31.64 -16.05
CA PHE A 25 -23.93 -30.92 -15.85
C PHE A 25 -23.42 -30.27 -17.14
N ALA A 26 -23.58 -30.93 -18.30
CA ALA A 26 -23.14 -30.37 -19.57
C ALA A 26 -23.91 -29.08 -19.92
N ARG A 27 -25.19 -28.98 -19.56
CA ARG A 27 -25.99 -27.75 -19.73
C ARG A 27 -25.50 -26.62 -18.84
N VAL A 28 -25.10 -26.92 -17.61
CA VAL A 28 -24.47 -25.93 -16.71
C VAL A 28 -23.17 -25.41 -17.30
N ALA A 29 -22.28 -26.31 -17.75
CA ALA A 29 -21.01 -25.91 -18.37
C ALA A 29 -21.22 -25.12 -19.67
N ALA A 30 -22.21 -25.49 -20.49
CA ALA A 30 -22.58 -24.76 -21.70
C ALA A 30 -23.08 -23.35 -21.38
N LEU A 31 -23.91 -23.18 -20.34
CA LEU A 31 -24.41 -21.87 -19.93
C LEU A 31 -23.28 -20.94 -19.44
N LEU A 32 -22.31 -21.48 -18.70
CA LEU A 32 -21.12 -20.71 -18.30
C LEU A 32 -20.33 -20.24 -19.53
N ALA A 33 -20.13 -21.11 -20.52
CA ALA A 33 -19.47 -20.74 -21.76
C ALA A 33 -20.26 -19.69 -22.57
N GLU A 34 -21.59 -19.80 -22.65
CA GLU A 34 -22.47 -18.81 -23.29
C GLU A 34 -22.35 -17.43 -22.64
N GLU A 35 -22.27 -17.38 -21.31
CA GLU A 35 -22.06 -16.15 -20.55
C GLU A 35 -20.59 -15.71 -20.54
N GLN A 36 -19.67 -16.42 -21.20
CA GLN A 36 -18.24 -16.12 -21.16
C GLN A 36 -17.69 -16.11 -19.73
N ALA A 37 -18.25 -16.95 -18.85
CA ALA A 37 -17.70 -17.25 -17.53
C ALA A 37 -16.70 -18.39 -17.67
N ASN A 38 -15.47 -18.17 -17.23
CA ASN A 38 -14.41 -19.18 -17.36
C ASN A 38 -14.55 -20.21 -16.24
N LEU A 39 -14.91 -21.45 -16.60
CA LEU A 39 -15.10 -22.53 -15.65
C LEU A 39 -13.74 -22.96 -15.05
N GLY A 40 -13.68 -22.96 -13.72
CA GLY A 40 -12.56 -23.45 -12.93
C GLY A 40 -12.83 -24.83 -12.32
N ALA A 41 -12.64 -24.95 -11.01
CA ALA A 41 -12.80 -26.20 -10.27
C ALA A 41 -14.27 -26.67 -10.22
N VAL A 42 -14.46 -27.99 -10.22
CA VAL A 42 -15.76 -28.63 -10.04
C VAL A 42 -15.61 -29.78 -9.06
N ASP A 43 -16.12 -29.59 -7.85
CA ASP A 43 -15.97 -30.53 -6.75
C ASP A 43 -17.31 -31.19 -6.43
N LEU A 44 -17.33 -32.52 -6.32
CA LEU A 44 -18.52 -33.25 -5.90
C LEU A 44 -18.64 -33.20 -4.37
N VAL A 45 -19.69 -32.57 -3.86
CA VAL A 45 -19.98 -32.49 -2.42
C VAL A 45 -20.74 -33.72 -1.96
N SER A 46 -21.76 -34.12 -2.71
CA SER A 46 -22.53 -35.33 -2.43
C SER A 46 -23.24 -35.85 -3.68
N ALA A 47 -23.54 -37.15 -3.69
CA ALA A 47 -24.33 -37.78 -4.74
C ALA A 47 -25.30 -38.79 -4.15
N THR A 48 -26.55 -38.74 -4.61
CA THR A 48 -27.60 -39.70 -4.33
C THR A 48 -28.11 -40.30 -5.64
N LYS A 49 -29.04 -41.26 -5.58
CA LYS A 49 -29.65 -41.84 -6.79
C LYS A 49 -30.37 -40.81 -7.67
N THR A 50 -30.88 -39.73 -7.09
CA THR A 50 -31.71 -38.74 -7.80
C THR A 50 -31.08 -37.36 -7.93
N ARG A 51 -30.06 -37.04 -7.12
CA ARG A 51 -29.46 -35.71 -7.04
C ARG A 51 -27.93 -35.76 -6.88
N MET A 52 -27.23 -34.76 -7.42
CA MET A 52 -25.81 -34.51 -7.20
C MET A 52 -25.63 -33.07 -6.75
N ILE A 53 -24.89 -32.86 -5.66
CA ILE A 53 -24.49 -31.51 -5.22
C ILE A 53 -23.04 -31.29 -5.62
N ARG A 54 -22.77 -30.21 -6.34
CA ARG A 54 -21.43 -29.81 -6.80
C ARG A 54 -21.14 -28.38 -6.39
N ASP A 55 -19.92 -28.14 -5.96
CA ASP A 55 -19.36 -26.79 -5.88
C ASP A 55 -18.65 -26.51 -7.21
N MET A 56 -19.04 -25.41 -7.85
CA MET A 56 -18.47 -24.99 -9.13
C MET A 56 -17.86 -23.61 -8.97
N THR A 57 -16.57 -23.52 -9.27
CA THR A 57 -15.83 -22.27 -9.28
C THR A 57 -15.73 -21.74 -10.70
N PHE A 58 -15.99 -20.46 -10.91
CA PHE A 58 -15.81 -19.82 -12.22
C PHE A 58 -15.47 -18.33 -12.10
N ASP A 59 -14.75 -17.83 -13.09
CA ASP A 59 -14.33 -16.44 -13.18
C ASP A 59 -15.36 -15.61 -13.97
N VAL A 60 -15.70 -14.45 -13.42
CA VAL A 60 -16.59 -13.47 -14.05
C VAL A 60 -15.88 -12.13 -14.22
N ARG A 61 -16.48 -11.23 -15.03
CA ARG A 61 -15.88 -9.94 -15.38
C ARG A 61 -15.98 -8.91 -14.25
N ASN A 62 -17.10 -8.92 -13.54
CA ASN A 62 -17.45 -8.02 -12.46
C ASN A 62 -18.64 -8.61 -11.67
N GLU A 63 -19.09 -7.89 -10.65
CA GLU A 63 -20.21 -8.28 -9.77
C GLU A 63 -21.53 -8.48 -10.56
N GLU A 64 -21.92 -7.51 -11.40
CA GLU A 64 -23.13 -7.59 -12.23
C GLU A 64 -23.13 -8.83 -13.14
N HIS A 65 -21.98 -9.17 -13.73
CA HIS A 65 -21.83 -10.38 -14.52
C HIS A 65 -22.00 -11.64 -13.68
N GLY A 66 -21.45 -11.65 -12.46
CA GLY A 66 -21.63 -12.72 -11.49
C GLY A 66 -23.09 -12.97 -11.16
N GLU A 67 -23.83 -11.92 -10.81
CA GLU A 67 -25.26 -11.99 -10.51
C GLU A 67 -26.08 -12.52 -11.70
N LYS A 68 -25.78 -12.03 -12.92
CA LYS A 68 -26.41 -12.50 -14.14
C LYS A 68 -26.17 -14.00 -14.36
N VAL A 69 -24.94 -14.46 -14.22
CA VAL A 69 -24.58 -15.89 -14.38
C VAL A 69 -25.30 -16.75 -13.35
N VAL A 70 -25.30 -16.35 -12.07
CA VAL A 70 -25.98 -17.08 -10.99
C VAL A 70 -27.49 -17.15 -11.22
N THR A 71 -28.10 -16.05 -11.66
CA THR A 71 -29.53 -15.99 -12.00
C THR A 71 -29.86 -16.98 -13.13
N ARG A 72 -29.10 -16.94 -14.24
CA ARG A 72 -29.30 -17.84 -15.38
C ARG A 72 -29.07 -19.32 -15.02
N LEU A 73 -28.13 -19.62 -14.11
CA LEU A 73 -27.95 -20.97 -13.58
C LEU A 73 -29.20 -21.45 -12.82
N GLY A 74 -29.86 -20.57 -12.08
CA GLY A 74 -31.11 -20.86 -11.36
C GLY A 74 -32.32 -21.07 -12.27
N GLU A 75 -32.28 -20.58 -13.51
CA GLU A 75 -33.34 -20.76 -14.51
C GLU A 75 -33.22 -22.10 -15.27
N LEU A 76 -32.10 -22.82 -15.13
CA LEU A 76 -31.92 -24.11 -15.80
C LEU A 76 -32.85 -25.17 -15.19
N PRO A 77 -33.66 -25.88 -15.99
CA PRO A 77 -34.46 -26.98 -15.48
C PRO A 77 -33.56 -28.11 -14.98
N ASP A 78 -33.99 -28.76 -13.89
CA ASP A 78 -33.26 -29.79 -13.15
C ASP A 78 -31.95 -29.29 -12.47
N VAL A 79 -31.79 -27.98 -12.29
CA VAL A 79 -30.71 -27.32 -11.56
C VAL A 79 -31.30 -26.44 -10.45
N THR A 80 -30.66 -26.39 -9.29
CA THR A 80 -31.03 -25.47 -8.21
C THR A 80 -29.75 -24.87 -7.62
N VAL A 81 -29.70 -23.54 -7.58
CA VAL A 81 -28.61 -22.83 -6.90
C VAL A 81 -28.87 -22.87 -5.40
N LEU A 82 -28.01 -23.56 -4.65
CA LEU A 82 -28.11 -23.64 -3.19
C LEU A 82 -27.42 -22.47 -2.50
N SER A 83 -26.28 -22.05 -3.04
CA SER A 83 -25.55 -20.86 -2.57
C SER A 83 -24.60 -20.36 -3.65
N ALA A 84 -24.38 -19.05 -3.70
CA ALA A 84 -23.30 -18.43 -4.46
C ALA A 84 -22.44 -17.63 -3.48
N SER A 85 -21.13 -17.76 -3.57
CA SER A 85 -20.21 -17.09 -2.66
C SER A 85 -19.01 -16.56 -3.42
N ASP A 86 -18.72 -15.28 -3.20
CA ASP A 86 -17.50 -14.65 -3.69
C ASP A 86 -16.32 -15.03 -2.79
N ARG A 87 -15.22 -15.47 -3.41
CA ARG A 87 -14.05 -15.96 -2.67
C ARG A 87 -13.39 -14.88 -1.81
N ILE A 88 -13.43 -13.61 -2.23
CA ILE A 88 -12.93 -12.48 -1.44
C ILE A 88 -13.76 -12.35 -0.16
N PHE A 89 -15.09 -12.37 -0.25
CA PHE A 89 -15.95 -12.29 0.93
C PHE A 89 -15.76 -13.49 1.87
N LEU A 90 -15.60 -14.70 1.33
CA LEU A 90 -15.30 -15.89 2.13
C LEU A 90 -14.00 -15.77 2.92
N LEU A 91 -12.96 -15.16 2.35
CA LEU A 91 -11.68 -14.89 3.03
C LEU A 91 -11.81 -13.87 4.18
N HIS A 92 -12.87 -13.06 4.19
CA HIS A 92 -13.11 -12.03 5.20
C HIS A 92 -14.09 -12.48 6.30
N LEU A 93 -14.61 -13.72 6.26
CA LEU A 93 -15.51 -14.23 7.29
C LEU A 93 -14.80 -14.29 8.65
N GLY A 94 -15.27 -13.46 9.60
CA GLY A 94 -14.69 -13.36 10.94
C GLY A 94 -13.44 -12.46 11.02
N GLY A 95 -13.14 -11.70 9.96
CA GLY A 95 -11.94 -10.87 9.86
C GLY A 95 -10.68 -11.67 9.50
N LYS A 96 -9.59 -10.96 9.21
CA LYS A 96 -8.34 -11.55 8.69
C LYS A 96 -7.25 -11.70 9.74
N ILE A 97 -7.48 -11.20 10.94
CA ILE A 97 -6.49 -11.17 12.02
C ILE A 97 -7.09 -11.71 13.33
N ARG A 98 -6.21 -12.20 14.20
CA ARG A 98 -6.57 -12.64 15.56
C ARG A 98 -5.42 -12.35 16.53
N VAL A 99 -5.74 -12.25 17.81
CA VAL A 99 -4.73 -12.12 18.87
C VAL A 99 -4.30 -13.51 19.34
N GLU A 100 -2.98 -13.73 19.41
CA GLU A 100 -2.40 -14.98 19.90
C GLU A 100 -1.36 -14.71 21.00
N GLY A 101 -1.42 -15.46 22.09
CA GLY A 101 -0.51 -15.30 23.22
C GLY A 101 0.87 -15.91 22.93
N LYS A 102 1.94 -15.26 23.39
CA LYS A 102 3.32 -15.80 23.25
C LYS A 102 3.58 -17.09 24.03
N TYR A 103 2.79 -17.34 25.08
CA TYR A 103 2.94 -18.50 25.95
C TYR A 103 1.59 -19.16 26.22
N PRO A 104 1.50 -20.50 26.19
CA PRO A 104 0.28 -21.20 26.56
C PRO A 104 0.07 -21.17 28.08
N ILE A 105 -1.12 -20.78 28.53
CA ILE A 105 -1.49 -20.74 29.95
C ILE A 105 -2.14 -22.07 30.33
N ARG A 106 -1.33 -23.07 30.72
CA ARG A 106 -1.79 -24.44 31.03
C ARG A 106 -1.80 -24.80 32.50
N THR A 107 -1.14 -24.02 33.35
CA THR A 107 -0.99 -24.33 34.78
C THR A 107 -1.23 -23.09 35.64
N ARG A 108 -1.62 -23.31 36.90
CA ARG A 108 -1.74 -22.24 37.90
C ARG A 108 -0.43 -21.49 38.09
N ASN A 109 0.71 -22.18 38.02
CA ASN A 109 2.03 -21.56 38.12
C ASN A 109 2.25 -20.55 36.99
N VAL A 110 2.00 -20.93 35.73
CA VAL A 110 2.12 -20.02 34.58
C VAL A 110 1.14 -18.86 34.71
N LEU A 111 -0.13 -19.14 35.05
CA LEU A 111 -1.14 -18.10 35.28
C LEU A 111 -0.67 -17.07 36.33
N SER A 112 -0.08 -17.53 37.43
CA SER A 112 0.41 -16.65 38.51
C SER A 112 1.58 -15.75 38.11
N MET A 113 2.32 -16.13 37.06
CA MET A 113 3.45 -15.36 36.53
C MET A 113 3.01 -14.34 35.46
N VAL A 114 2.14 -14.75 34.53
CA VAL A 114 1.66 -13.87 33.44
C VAL A 114 0.54 -12.92 33.90
N TYR A 115 -0.15 -13.25 35.00
CA TYR A 115 -1.22 -12.47 35.59
C TYR A 115 -0.99 -12.27 37.09
N THR A 116 -2.06 -12.19 37.89
CA THR A 116 -1.95 -11.97 39.32
C THR A 116 -1.42 -13.20 40.05
N PRO A 117 -0.55 -13.00 41.07
CA PRO A 117 0.00 -11.72 41.54
C PRO A 117 1.29 -11.28 40.83
N GLY A 118 1.94 -12.13 40.03
CA GLY A 118 3.28 -11.92 39.48
C GLY A 118 3.43 -10.66 38.62
N VAL A 119 2.43 -10.38 37.77
CA VAL A 119 2.43 -9.20 36.87
C VAL A 119 2.59 -7.87 37.62
N GLY A 120 2.13 -7.80 38.88
CA GLY A 120 2.28 -6.59 39.70
C GLY A 120 3.74 -6.18 39.93
N ARG A 121 4.68 -7.13 39.92
CA ARG A 121 6.13 -6.83 40.00
C ARG A 121 6.62 -6.10 38.74
N VAL A 122 6.14 -6.52 37.57
CA VAL A 122 6.47 -5.90 36.28
C VAL A 122 5.88 -4.50 36.20
N SER A 123 4.62 -4.32 36.60
CA SER A 123 3.98 -3.00 36.64
C SER A 123 4.73 -2.02 37.54
N ARG A 124 5.15 -2.45 38.74
CA ARG A 124 5.99 -1.61 39.62
C ARG A 124 7.34 -1.26 39.01
N ALA A 125 7.98 -2.21 38.32
CA ALA A 125 9.26 -1.94 37.65
C ALA A 125 9.13 -0.88 36.55
N ILE A 126 8.04 -0.90 35.77
CA ILE A 126 7.75 0.12 34.74
C ILE A 126 7.36 1.46 35.39
N ALA A 127 6.63 1.45 36.50
CA ALA A 127 6.28 2.68 37.22
C ALA A 127 7.53 3.39 37.78
N GLN A 128 8.56 2.64 38.19
CA GLN A 128 9.85 3.17 38.66
C GLN A 128 10.72 3.68 37.49
N ASP A 129 10.65 3.03 36.34
CA ASP A 129 11.41 3.40 35.14
C ASP A 129 10.58 3.10 33.89
N LYS A 130 10.01 4.17 33.31
CA LYS A 130 9.11 4.08 32.16
C LYS A 130 9.76 3.45 30.94
N SER A 131 11.08 3.54 30.78
CA SER A 131 11.79 2.96 29.61
C SER A 131 11.65 1.43 29.54
N LYS A 132 11.46 0.77 30.69
CA LYS A 132 11.24 -0.67 30.80
C LYS A 132 9.97 -1.15 30.12
N VAL A 133 9.05 -0.26 29.75
CA VAL A 133 7.88 -0.60 28.94
C VAL A 133 8.30 -1.28 27.63
N TYR A 134 9.40 -0.85 27.00
CA TYR A 134 9.91 -1.49 25.78
C TYR A 134 10.51 -2.87 26.03
N THR A 135 10.94 -3.16 27.27
CA THR A 135 11.53 -4.46 27.62
C THR A 135 10.46 -5.48 27.99
N PHE A 136 9.45 -5.07 28.74
CA PHE A 136 8.50 -5.99 29.37
C PHE A 136 7.11 -6.04 28.73
N THR A 137 6.84 -5.24 27.68
CA THR A 137 5.56 -5.25 26.98
C THR A 137 5.74 -5.39 25.47
N CYS A 138 4.63 -5.52 24.75
CA CYS A 138 4.62 -5.53 23.29
C CYS A 138 5.00 -4.19 22.65
N LYS A 139 5.14 -3.09 23.42
CA LYS A 139 5.45 -1.75 22.88
C LYS A 139 6.69 -1.73 21.98
N SER A 140 7.68 -2.57 22.26
CA SER A 140 8.90 -2.67 21.44
C SER A 140 8.72 -3.33 20.08
N ASN A 141 7.55 -3.86 19.76
CA ASN A 141 7.26 -4.47 18.47
C ASN A 141 5.85 -4.16 17.96
N SER A 142 5.18 -3.15 18.53
CA SER A 142 3.79 -2.85 18.21
C SER A 142 3.61 -1.58 17.37
N VAL A 143 2.69 -1.66 16.39
CA VAL A 143 2.29 -0.51 15.56
C VAL A 143 0.76 -0.37 15.58
N ALA A 144 0.28 0.87 15.73
CA ALA A 144 -1.12 1.17 15.47
C ALA A 144 -1.30 1.61 14.02
N VAL A 145 -2.15 0.93 13.26
CA VAL A 145 -2.58 1.34 11.93
C VAL A 145 -3.88 2.13 12.11
N VAL A 146 -3.78 3.46 12.04
CA VAL A 146 -4.86 4.38 12.37
C VAL A 146 -5.47 4.97 11.11
N SER A 147 -6.80 4.91 10.99
CA SER A 147 -7.57 5.50 9.90
C SER A 147 -8.89 6.09 10.39
N ASP A 148 -9.44 7.07 9.70
CA ASP A 148 -10.83 7.54 9.88
C ASP A 148 -11.77 7.08 8.74
N GLY A 149 -11.24 6.29 7.78
CA GLY A 149 -11.96 5.80 6.61
C GLY A 149 -12.40 6.87 5.60
N SER A 150 -11.77 8.05 5.63
CA SER A 150 -12.14 9.18 4.78
C SER A 150 -11.55 9.15 3.36
N ALA A 151 -10.54 8.31 3.11
CA ALA A 151 -9.92 8.11 1.80
C ALA A 151 -9.54 6.64 1.59
N VAL A 152 -10.52 5.73 1.71
CA VAL A 152 -10.29 4.29 1.56
C VAL A 152 -9.98 3.97 0.11
N LEU A 153 -8.72 3.64 -0.20
CA LEU A 153 -8.25 3.34 -1.56
C LEU A 153 -8.62 4.48 -2.54
N GLY A 154 -9.14 4.14 -3.73
CA GLY A 154 -9.75 5.07 -4.68
C GLY A 154 -11.26 5.26 -4.49
N LEU A 155 -11.85 4.74 -3.41
CA LEU A 155 -13.30 4.70 -3.19
C LEU A 155 -13.83 5.92 -2.42
N GLY A 156 -12.93 6.73 -1.86
CA GLY A 156 -13.28 7.95 -1.13
C GLY A 156 -13.66 7.70 0.33
N ASN A 157 -14.59 8.52 0.84
CA ASN A 157 -15.01 8.46 2.24
C ASN A 157 -16.09 7.40 2.43
N LEU A 158 -15.70 6.24 2.95
CA LEU A 158 -16.62 5.13 3.25
C LEU A 158 -16.90 5.01 4.75
N GLY A 159 -16.20 5.78 5.58
CA GLY A 159 -16.30 5.71 7.03
C GLY A 159 -15.42 4.62 7.66
N PRO A 160 -15.27 4.67 8.99
CA PRO A 160 -14.29 3.87 9.72
C PRO A 160 -14.57 2.36 9.68
N GLU A 161 -15.83 1.93 9.73
CA GLU A 161 -16.19 0.52 9.67
C GLU A 161 -15.85 -0.10 8.32
N ALA A 162 -16.10 0.63 7.22
CA ALA A 162 -15.78 0.18 5.87
C ALA A 162 -14.27 0.15 5.57
N ALA A 163 -13.47 0.90 6.35
CA ALA A 163 -12.01 0.88 6.25
C ALA A 163 -11.37 -0.34 6.94
N LEU A 164 -12.04 -0.98 7.91
CA LEU A 164 -11.48 -2.08 8.70
C LEU A 164 -10.87 -3.21 7.85
N PRO A 165 -11.52 -3.71 6.78
CA PRO A 165 -10.91 -4.73 5.93
C PRO A 165 -9.56 -4.28 5.36
N VAL A 166 -9.40 -3.04 4.93
CA VAL A 166 -8.13 -2.52 4.41
C VAL A 166 -7.09 -2.46 5.53
N MET A 167 -7.47 -1.94 6.71
CA MET A 167 -6.59 -1.84 7.87
C MET A 167 -6.12 -3.20 8.38
N GLU A 168 -7.01 -4.21 8.41
CA GLU A 168 -6.62 -5.59 8.72
C GLU A 168 -5.62 -6.14 7.72
N GLY A 169 -5.80 -5.84 6.43
CA GLY A 169 -4.84 -6.21 5.38
C GLY A 169 -3.45 -5.60 5.63
N LYS A 170 -3.39 -4.32 5.99
CA LYS A 170 -2.13 -3.65 6.36
C LYS A 170 -1.46 -4.30 7.57
N VAL A 171 -2.25 -4.65 8.58
CA VAL A 171 -1.76 -5.35 9.78
C VAL A 171 -1.18 -6.72 9.43
N MET A 172 -1.83 -7.49 8.55
CA MET A 172 -1.28 -8.76 8.06
C MET A 172 0.08 -8.56 7.38
N LEU A 173 0.21 -7.54 6.52
CA LEU A 173 1.46 -7.24 5.83
C LEU A 173 2.58 -6.83 6.79
N PHE A 174 2.29 -6.03 7.82
CA PHE A 174 3.24 -5.74 8.90
C PHE A 174 3.76 -7.03 9.56
N LYS A 175 2.84 -7.96 9.84
CA LYS A 175 3.19 -9.22 10.51
C LYS A 175 4.00 -10.15 9.60
N GLU A 176 3.52 -10.38 8.39
CA GLU A 176 4.11 -11.34 7.44
C GLU A 176 5.47 -10.85 6.91
N LEU A 177 5.57 -9.58 6.56
CA LEU A 177 6.76 -9.05 5.90
C LEU A 177 7.84 -8.60 6.89
N ALA A 178 7.46 -8.07 8.05
CA ALA A 178 8.38 -7.45 9.00
C ALA A 178 8.33 -8.03 10.43
N GLY A 179 7.47 -9.01 10.69
CA GLY A 179 7.32 -9.58 12.04
C GLY A 179 6.80 -8.59 13.07
N ILE A 180 6.17 -7.49 12.65
CA ILE A 180 5.63 -6.44 13.52
C ILE A 180 4.22 -6.84 13.97
N ASP A 181 3.94 -6.69 15.27
CA ASP A 181 2.61 -6.92 15.81
C ASP A 181 1.79 -5.64 15.64
N ALA A 182 0.92 -5.57 14.64
CA ALA A 182 0.12 -4.36 14.36
C ALA A 182 -1.35 -4.52 14.76
N TRP A 183 -2.03 -3.40 15.00
CA TRP A 183 -3.48 -3.37 15.31
C TRP A 183 -4.20 -2.34 14.42
N PRO A 184 -5.37 -2.70 13.85
CA PRO A 184 -6.18 -1.75 13.09
C PRO A 184 -7.01 -0.91 14.05
N ILE A 185 -6.93 0.41 13.93
CA ILE A 185 -7.63 1.37 14.78
C ILE A 185 -8.36 2.36 13.88
N CYS A 186 -9.59 2.00 13.50
CA CYS A 186 -10.48 2.92 12.81
C CYS A 186 -11.20 3.82 13.83
N VAL A 187 -11.05 5.14 13.70
CA VAL A 187 -11.64 6.12 14.63
C VAL A 187 -12.93 6.71 14.06
N SER A 188 -13.97 6.80 14.90
CA SER A 188 -15.30 7.32 14.53
C SER A 188 -15.40 8.84 14.63
N THR A 189 -14.36 9.54 14.20
CA THR A 189 -14.32 11.01 14.09
C THR A 189 -13.44 11.40 12.91
N GLN A 190 -13.85 12.48 12.24
CA GLN A 190 -13.10 13.09 11.13
C GLN A 190 -12.58 14.48 11.53
N GLU A 191 -12.72 14.88 12.80
CA GLU A 191 -12.16 16.14 13.28
C GLU A 191 -10.66 15.97 13.59
N PRO A 192 -9.75 16.73 12.93
CA PRO A 192 -8.31 16.55 13.08
C PRO A 192 -7.82 16.55 14.53
N ASP A 193 -8.29 17.49 15.35
CA ASP A 193 -7.88 17.60 16.76
C ASP A 193 -8.36 16.43 17.63
N GLU A 194 -9.54 15.89 17.34
CA GLU A 194 -10.05 14.72 18.04
C GLU A 194 -9.25 13.47 17.69
N ILE A 195 -8.93 13.28 16.41
CA ILE A 195 -8.06 12.19 15.95
C ILE A 195 -6.70 12.27 16.65
N VAL A 196 -6.08 13.45 16.65
CA VAL A 196 -4.78 13.67 17.32
C VAL A 196 -4.87 13.29 18.80
N LYS A 197 -5.90 13.74 19.51
CA LYS A 197 -6.11 13.45 20.93
C LYS A 197 -6.31 11.96 21.20
N ILE A 198 -7.08 11.26 20.36
CA ILE A 198 -7.30 9.81 20.47
C ILE A 198 -5.96 9.08 20.29
N VAL A 199 -5.22 9.40 19.23
CA VAL A 199 -3.92 8.76 18.95
C VAL A 199 -2.92 9.02 20.08
N GLN A 200 -2.88 10.23 20.63
CA GLN A 200 -2.08 10.55 21.83
C GLN A 200 -2.47 9.69 23.03
N GLY A 201 -3.78 9.49 23.25
CA GLY A 201 -4.28 8.67 24.35
C GLY A 201 -3.87 7.20 24.27
N ILE A 202 -3.77 6.64 23.05
CA ILE A 202 -3.41 5.23 22.84
C ILE A 202 -1.90 5.00 22.65
N ALA A 203 -1.13 6.05 22.32
CA ALA A 203 0.31 5.98 22.04
C ALA A 203 1.15 5.23 23.10
N PRO A 204 0.83 5.24 24.42
CA PRO A 204 1.56 4.44 25.40
C PRO A 204 1.67 2.95 25.04
N GLY A 205 0.66 2.38 24.37
CA GLY A 205 0.64 0.96 23.96
C GLY A 205 1.46 0.60 22.71
N PHE A 206 1.91 1.59 21.94
CA PHE A 206 2.51 1.38 20.61
C PHE A 206 3.94 1.87 20.50
N GLY A 207 4.77 1.15 19.74
CA GLY A 207 6.13 1.54 19.36
C GLY A 207 6.19 2.45 18.13
N GLY A 208 5.09 2.55 17.36
CA GLY A 208 4.93 3.46 16.25
C GLY A 208 3.48 3.61 15.81
N ILE A 209 3.19 4.69 15.07
CA ILE A 209 1.88 4.99 14.51
C ILE A 209 1.98 5.06 12.98
N ASN A 210 1.20 4.24 12.30
CA ASN A 210 1.00 4.28 10.86
C ASN A 210 -0.35 4.91 10.55
N LEU A 211 -0.37 6.12 9.99
CA LEU A 211 -1.60 6.77 9.54
C LEU A 211 -1.95 6.29 8.13
N GLU A 212 -3.22 6.02 7.88
CA GLU A 212 -3.68 5.36 6.67
C GLU A 212 -5.06 5.86 6.21
N ASP A 213 -5.27 6.00 4.90
CA ASP A 213 -6.58 6.29 4.29
C ASP A 213 -7.28 7.51 4.90
N ILE A 214 -6.50 8.56 5.24
CA ILE A 214 -7.02 9.85 5.75
C ILE A 214 -6.95 10.90 4.63
N SER A 215 -8.07 11.55 4.35
CA SER A 215 -8.17 12.50 3.24
C SER A 215 -7.33 13.76 3.43
N ALA A 216 -6.77 14.26 2.33
CA ALA A 216 -6.17 15.57 2.26
C ALA A 216 -7.27 16.66 2.31
N PRO A 217 -7.00 17.85 2.91
CA PRO A 217 -5.73 18.27 3.50
C PRO A 217 -5.54 17.88 4.98
N ARG A 218 -6.55 17.28 5.63
CA ARG A 218 -6.55 16.99 7.08
C ARG A 218 -5.40 16.08 7.50
N CYS A 219 -5.07 15.10 6.66
CA CYS A 219 -3.98 14.15 6.92
C CYS A 219 -2.62 14.82 7.19
N PHE A 220 -2.34 15.97 6.57
CA PHE A 220 -1.10 16.72 6.80
C PHE A 220 -1.04 17.33 8.19
N GLU A 221 -2.13 17.96 8.63
CA GLU A 221 -2.24 18.58 9.94
C GLU A 221 -2.16 17.54 11.05
N ILE A 222 -2.90 16.43 10.90
CA ILE A 222 -2.90 15.31 11.83
C ILE A 222 -1.49 14.74 11.97
N GLU A 223 -0.82 14.43 10.86
CA GLU A 223 0.55 13.89 10.89
C GLU A 223 1.52 14.87 11.56
N GLN A 224 1.46 16.15 11.21
CA GLN A 224 2.33 17.17 11.79
C GLN A 224 2.14 17.30 13.31
N LYS A 225 0.90 17.43 13.78
CA LYS A 225 0.58 17.54 15.22
C LYS A 225 1.02 16.30 15.98
N LEU A 226 0.86 15.11 15.41
CA LEU A 226 1.29 13.86 16.02
C LEU A 226 2.82 13.75 16.09
N LYS A 227 3.54 14.08 15.02
CA LYS A 227 5.02 14.10 15.04
C LYS A 227 5.60 15.08 16.06
N GLN A 228 4.92 16.20 16.29
CA GLN A 228 5.37 17.21 17.27
C GLN A 228 5.06 16.81 18.73
N SER A 229 4.02 16.01 18.95
CA SER A 229 3.53 15.69 20.30
C SER A 229 3.92 14.31 20.81
N LEU A 230 4.29 13.38 19.92
CA LEU A 230 4.65 12.02 20.27
C LEU A 230 6.17 11.81 20.24
N ASP A 231 6.64 10.94 21.13
CA ASP A 231 8.03 10.52 21.19
C ASP A 231 8.26 9.17 20.47
N ILE A 232 7.36 8.77 19.58
CA ILE A 232 7.41 7.52 18.80
C ILE A 232 7.25 7.85 17.31
N PRO A 233 7.78 7.01 16.41
CA PRO A 233 7.68 7.24 14.97
C PRO A 233 6.22 7.30 14.51
N VAL A 234 5.87 8.38 13.82
CA VAL A 234 4.60 8.58 13.13
C VAL A 234 4.88 8.73 11.64
N MET A 235 4.19 7.96 10.81
CA MET A 235 4.28 8.08 9.35
C MET A 235 2.91 7.83 8.73
N HIS A 236 2.53 8.70 7.79
CA HIS A 236 1.41 8.43 6.90
C HIS A 236 1.88 7.67 5.66
N ASP A 237 1.36 6.47 5.43
CA ASP A 237 1.87 5.59 4.36
C ASP A 237 1.49 6.09 2.96
N ASP A 238 0.23 6.49 2.75
CA ASP A 238 -0.20 7.05 1.44
C ASP A 238 0.62 8.27 0.98
N GLN A 239 1.19 9.01 1.93
CA GLN A 239 2.11 10.11 1.64
C GLN A 239 3.53 9.60 1.41
N HIS A 240 4.16 9.11 2.48
CA HIS A 240 5.60 8.89 2.50
C HIS A 240 5.99 7.53 1.95
N GLY A 241 5.15 6.50 2.12
CA GLY A 241 5.37 5.18 1.53
C GLY A 241 5.36 5.25 0.02
N THR A 242 4.33 5.90 -0.55
CA THR A 242 4.22 6.15 -1.99
C THR A 242 5.45 6.91 -2.50
N ALA A 243 5.86 7.98 -1.83
CA ALA A 243 7.01 8.79 -2.25
C ALA A 243 8.35 8.01 -2.20
N VAL A 244 8.52 7.12 -1.21
CA VAL A 244 9.71 6.27 -1.09
C VAL A 244 9.80 5.26 -2.24
N VAL A 245 8.71 4.53 -2.51
CA VAL A 245 8.72 3.50 -3.57
C VAL A 245 8.81 4.15 -4.95
N LEU A 246 8.12 5.28 -5.15
CA LEU A 246 8.23 6.06 -6.38
C LEU A 246 9.66 6.51 -6.64
N LEU A 247 10.36 7.07 -5.64
CA LEU A 247 11.74 7.50 -5.82
C LEU A 247 12.67 6.32 -6.09
N ALA A 248 12.43 5.17 -5.47
CA ALA A 248 13.19 3.94 -5.73
C ALA A 248 13.03 3.48 -7.19
N ALA A 249 11.78 3.38 -7.67
CA ALA A 249 11.48 3.02 -9.05
C ALA A 249 12.08 4.02 -10.04
N LEU A 250 11.94 5.34 -9.78
CA LEU A 250 12.49 6.39 -10.63
C LEU A 250 14.02 6.33 -10.68
N THR A 251 14.68 6.06 -9.55
CA THR A 251 16.14 5.92 -9.49
C THR A 251 16.63 4.84 -10.45
N ASN A 252 15.96 3.68 -10.46
CA ASN A 252 16.30 2.59 -11.37
C ASN A 252 15.88 2.88 -12.82
N ALA A 253 14.74 3.52 -13.04
CA ALA A 253 14.30 3.92 -14.38
C ALA A 253 15.28 4.90 -15.05
N LEU A 254 15.82 5.85 -14.28
CA LEU A 254 16.85 6.78 -14.74
C LEU A 254 18.17 6.06 -15.08
N ARG A 255 18.54 5.01 -14.33
CA ARG A 255 19.71 4.17 -14.66
C ARG A 255 19.53 3.43 -15.97
N VAL A 256 18.36 2.81 -16.18
CA VAL A 256 18.02 2.09 -17.41
C VAL A 256 18.03 3.02 -18.62
N THR A 257 17.49 4.23 -18.48
CA THR A 257 17.43 5.23 -19.57
C THR A 257 18.69 6.09 -19.71
N GLY A 258 19.69 5.94 -18.83
CA GLY A 258 20.91 6.76 -18.84
C GLY A 258 20.69 8.24 -18.50
N LYS A 259 19.57 8.59 -17.85
CA LYS A 259 19.19 9.98 -17.50
C LYS A 259 19.63 10.32 -16.07
N GLN A 260 19.80 11.61 -15.77
CA GLN A 260 20.18 12.10 -14.44
C GLN A 260 19.02 12.87 -13.77
N LEU A 261 18.74 12.58 -12.50
CA LEU A 261 17.61 13.18 -11.77
C LEU A 261 17.62 14.72 -11.76
N GLY A 262 18.80 15.33 -11.68
CA GLY A 262 18.97 16.77 -11.68
C GLY A 262 18.74 17.45 -13.03
N GLN A 263 18.64 16.69 -14.13
CA GLN A 263 18.52 17.20 -15.51
C GLN A 263 17.14 16.92 -16.13
N VAL A 264 16.44 15.90 -15.64
CA VAL A 264 15.13 15.50 -16.18
C VAL A 264 14.02 16.48 -15.81
N ARG A 265 13.08 16.67 -16.73
CA ARG A 265 11.84 17.42 -16.51
C ARG A 265 10.73 16.49 -16.04
N ILE A 266 10.29 16.67 -14.79
CA ILE A 266 9.31 15.81 -14.12
C ILE A 266 7.97 16.53 -14.02
N VAL A 267 6.90 15.87 -14.47
CA VAL A 267 5.52 16.32 -14.31
C VAL A 267 4.80 15.38 -13.35
N VAL A 268 4.28 15.94 -12.25
CA VAL A 268 3.44 15.23 -11.28
C VAL A 268 2.00 15.69 -11.44
N ASN A 269 1.08 14.80 -11.80
CA ASN A 269 -0.34 15.08 -11.92
C ASN A 269 -1.11 14.56 -10.71
N GLY A 270 -1.77 15.46 -9.98
CA GLY A 270 -2.48 15.15 -8.73
C GLY A 270 -1.66 15.59 -7.52
N LEU A 271 -1.92 16.79 -7.00
CA LEU A 271 -1.24 17.35 -5.83
C LEU A 271 -2.05 17.19 -4.54
N GLY A 272 -2.54 15.97 -4.31
CA GLY A 272 -3.12 15.52 -3.04
C GLY A 272 -2.04 15.13 -2.03
N ALA A 273 -2.39 14.20 -1.12
CA ALA A 273 -1.47 13.66 -0.10
C ALA A 273 -0.20 13.05 -0.72
N ALA A 274 -0.37 12.04 -1.59
CA ALA A 274 0.71 11.33 -2.24
C ALA A 274 1.56 12.24 -3.15
N GLY A 275 0.93 12.99 -4.06
CA GLY A 275 1.65 13.84 -5.02
C GLY A 275 2.47 14.95 -4.37
N THR A 276 1.91 15.59 -3.32
CA THR A 276 2.68 16.59 -2.55
C THR A 276 3.90 15.95 -1.89
N ALA A 277 3.75 14.78 -1.27
CA ALA A 277 4.86 14.06 -0.66
C ALA A 277 5.91 13.58 -1.69
N CYS A 278 5.48 13.15 -2.87
CA CYS A 278 6.37 12.76 -3.97
C CYS A 278 7.18 13.96 -4.46
N CYS A 279 6.55 15.13 -4.71
CA CYS A 279 7.27 16.35 -5.08
C CYS A 279 8.33 16.72 -4.03
N ARG A 280 7.98 16.68 -2.75
CA ARG A 280 8.92 16.93 -1.64
C ARG A 280 10.12 15.99 -1.68
N MET A 281 9.86 14.68 -1.84
CA MET A 281 10.88 13.66 -1.88
C MET A 281 11.80 13.79 -3.09
N LEU A 282 11.24 14.08 -4.28
CA LEU A 282 12.01 14.30 -5.50
C LEU A 282 12.94 15.50 -5.36
N LEU A 283 12.45 16.62 -4.84
CA LEU A 283 13.25 17.82 -4.59
C LEU A 283 14.33 17.57 -3.53
N ALA A 284 14.02 16.81 -2.47
CA ALA A 284 15.00 16.39 -1.46
C ALA A 284 16.09 15.47 -2.04
N ALA A 285 15.74 14.61 -3.00
CA ALA A 285 16.66 13.73 -3.72
C ALA A 285 17.50 14.46 -4.79
N GLY A 286 17.19 15.73 -5.08
CA GLY A 286 18.00 16.58 -5.97
C GLY A 286 17.36 16.91 -7.32
N ALA A 287 16.11 16.51 -7.58
CA ALA A 287 15.39 16.94 -8.77
C ALA A 287 15.38 18.47 -8.88
N ALA A 288 15.65 18.99 -10.08
CA ALA A 288 15.71 20.43 -10.34
C ALA A 288 14.46 20.97 -11.03
N HIS A 289 13.84 20.15 -11.89
CA HIS A 289 12.73 20.58 -12.73
C HIS A 289 11.47 19.75 -12.42
N VAL A 290 10.68 20.23 -11.46
CA VAL A 290 9.41 19.60 -11.05
C VAL A 290 8.25 20.53 -11.34
N LEU A 291 7.31 20.08 -12.16
CA LEU A 291 6.00 20.71 -12.36
C LEU A 291 4.92 19.87 -11.70
N GLY A 292 3.99 20.53 -11.03
CA GLY A 292 2.84 19.87 -10.42
C GLY A 292 1.53 20.40 -10.97
N CYS A 293 0.69 19.48 -11.45
CA CYS A 293 -0.60 19.75 -12.03
C CYS A 293 -1.73 19.31 -11.10
N ASP A 294 -2.83 20.05 -11.12
CA ASP A 294 -4.13 19.65 -10.59
C ASP A 294 -5.20 19.82 -11.67
N LYS A 295 -6.47 19.58 -11.35
CA LYS A 295 -7.60 19.68 -12.29
C LYS A 295 -7.69 21.02 -13.04
N GLU A 296 -7.15 22.11 -12.47
CA GLU A 296 -7.22 23.46 -13.02
C GLU A 296 -5.99 23.87 -13.84
N GLY A 297 -4.93 23.04 -13.87
CA GLY A 297 -3.69 23.31 -14.61
C GLY A 297 -2.43 23.16 -13.76
N ILE A 298 -1.34 23.81 -14.18
CA ILE A 298 -0.06 23.78 -13.46
C ILE A 298 -0.17 24.74 -12.26
N ILE A 299 -0.10 24.19 -11.05
CA ILE A 299 -0.19 24.96 -9.81
C ILE A 299 1.11 24.93 -8.99
N LEU A 300 2.07 24.08 -9.37
CA LEU A 300 3.42 24.08 -8.83
C LEU A 300 4.41 24.24 -9.98
N CYS A 301 5.08 25.39 -10.00
CA CYS A 301 6.14 25.70 -10.93
C CYS A 301 7.09 26.72 -10.30
N GLY A 302 8.37 26.65 -10.62
CA GLY A 302 9.36 27.61 -10.14
C GLY A 302 10.78 27.17 -10.50
N GLU A 303 11.74 28.06 -10.25
CA GLU A 303 13.16 27.72 -10.40
C GLU A 303 13.59 26.70 -9.33
N ALA A 304 14.62 25.91 -9.64
CA ALA A 304 15.05 24.79 -8.80
C ALA A 304 15.34 25.22 -7.36
N GLU A 305 16.02 26.36 -7.18
CA GLU A 305 16.37 26.94 -5.89
C GLU A 305 15.13 27.37 -5.10
N GLN A 306 14.12 27.93 -5.78
CA GLN A 306 12.87 28.35 -5.15
C GLN A 306 12.07 27.14 -4.64
N LEU A 307 11.92 26.12 -5.48
CA LEU A 307 11.21 24.89 -5.13
C LEU A 307 11.92 24.14 -4.00
N ARG A 308 13.27 24.09 -4.03
CA ARG A 308 14.06 23.50 -2.94
C ARG A 308 13.91 24.28 -1.64
N ALA A 309 13.87 25.61 -1.69
CA ALA A 309 13.70 26.45 -0.52
C ALA A 309 12.32 26.25 0.15
N CYS A 310 11.25 26.05 -0.63
CA CYS A 310 9.92 25.79 -0.07
C CYS A 310 9.58 24.30 0.13
N ARG A 311 10.56 23.40 0.02
CA ARG A 311 10.30 21.94 0.09
C ARG A 311 9.65 21.48 1.40
N THR A 312 9.85 22.21 2.49
CA THR A 312 9.29 21.90 3.80
C THR A 312 7.79 22.21 3.91
N ASP A 313 7.31 23.18 3.13
CA ASP A 313 5.89 23.54 3.02
C ASP A 313 5.51 23.86 1.57
N LEU A 314 5.54 22.82 0.72
CA LEU A 314 5.27 22.95 -0.70
C LEU A 314 3.86 23.49 -1.00
N ARG A 315 2.90 23.29 -0.09
CA ARG A 315 1.53 23.75 -0.28
C ARG A 315 1.43 25.26 -0.31
N ALA A 316 2.25 25.95 0.48
CA ALA A 316 2.36 27.42 0.45
C ALA A 316 2.92 27.94 -0.89
N CYS A 317 3.60 27.08 -1.66
CA CYS A 317 4.10 27.39 -3.00
C CYS A 317 3.07 27.14 -4.12
N PHE A 318 1.86 26.63 -3.81
CA PHE A 318 0.86 26.33 -4.83
C PHE A 318 0.12 27.59 -5.30
N THR A 319 0.08 27.81 -6.61
CA THR A 319 -0.65 28.92 -7.25
C THR A 319 -2.05 28.48 -7.68
N ARG A 320 -2.86 27.93 -6.75
CA ARG A 320 -4.21 27.40 -7.04
C ARG A 320 -5.17 28.46 -7.59
N ASP A 321 -5.09 29.69 -7.11
CA ASP A 321 -5.94 30.80 -7.58
C ASP A 321 -5.46 31.41 -8.91
N SER A 322 -4.30 30.97 -9.41
CA SER A 322 -3.72 31.42 -10.68
C SER A 322 -2.95 30.28 -11.36
N PRO A 323 -3.65 29.21 -11.77
CA PRO A 323 -3.03 28.09 -12.46
C PRO A 323 -2.48 28.54 -13.81
N LYS A 324 -1.38 27.92 -14.23
CA LYS A 324 -0.74 28.21 -15.53
C LYS A 324 -0.94 27.05 -16.50
N GLY A 325 -1.29 27.36 -17.73
CA GLY A 325 -1.37 26.39 -18.82
C GLY A 325 -2.22 25.15 -18.49
N THR A 326 -2.00 24.08 -19.23
CA THR A 326 -2.69 22.80 -19.05
C THR A 326 -1.73 21.67 -18.72
N LEU A 327 -2.24 20.49 -18.36
CA LEU A 327 -1.43 19.27 -18.26
C LEU A 327 -0.66 18.99 -19.56
N ARG A 328 -1.27 19.23 -20.72
CA ARG A 328 -0.63 19.02 -22.03
C ARG A 328 0.54 19.98 -22.26
N ASP A 329 0.43 21.20 -21.73
CA ASP A 329 1.55 22.14 -21.77
C ASP A 329 2.70 21.71 -20.86
N ALA A 330 2.40 21.12 -19.70
CA ALA A 330 3.41 20.57 -18.81
C ALA A 330 4.15 19.37 -19.44
N LEU A 331 3.43 18.50 -20.15
CA LEU A 331 3.98 17.30 -20.79
C LEU A 331 4.95 17.59 -21.94
N LYS A 332 4.88 18.78 -22.57
CA LYS A 332 5.74 19.14 -23.70
C LYS A 332 7.22 19.09 -23.33
N GLY A 333 7.91 18.09 -23.88
CA GLY A 333 9.32 17.81 -23.62
C GLY A 333 9.63 17.39 -22.18
N ALA A 334 8.64 16.86 -21.45
CA ALA A 334 8.88 16.22 -20.16
C ALA A 334 9.58 14.87 -20.34
N ASP A 335 10.49 14.51 -19.44
CA ASP A 335 11.14 13.21 -19.43
C ASP A 335 10.36 12.18 -18.63
N VAL A 336 9.68 12.66 -17.57
CA VAL A 336 9.01 11.81 -16.58
C VAL A 336 7.61 12.34 -16.34
N PHE A 337 6.62 11.46 -16.46
CA PHE A 337 5.25 11.70 -16.01
C PHE A 337 4.95 10.80 -14.81
N ILE A 338 4.39 11.40 -13.76
CA ILE A 338 3.92 10.73 -12.55
C ILE A 338 2.46 11.08 -12.35
N GLY A 339 1.57 10.11 -12.50
CA GLY A 339 0.16 10.22 -12.20
C GLY A 339 -0.16 9.72 -10.78
N LEU A 340 -0.77 10.59 -9.97
CA LEU A 340 -1.28 10.32 -8.62
C LEU A 340 -2.67 10.95 -8.46
N SER A 341 -3.52 10.76 -9.47
CA SER A 341 -4.75 11.53 -9.69
C SER A 341 -5.95 10.62 -9.98
N VAL A 342 -6.66 10.85 -11.09
CA VAL A 342 -7.80 10.06 -11.56
C VAL A 342 -7.45 9.35 -12.86
N GLY A 343 -8.10 8.21 -13.12
CA GLY A 343 -7.82 7.40 -14.30
C GLY A 343 -8.20 8.06 -15.62
N ASN A 344 -7.60 7.58 -16.71
CA ASN A 344 -7.92 7.92 -18.11
C ASN A 344 -7.82 9.42 -18.46
N VAL A 345 -6.84 10.14 -17.89
CA VAL A 345 -6.60 11.57 -18.15
C VAL A 345 -5.48 11.83 -19.15
N VAL A 346 -4.69 10.81 -19.52
CA VAL A 346 -3.58 10.88 -20.48
C VAL A 346 -3.84 9.90 -21.63
N THR A 347 -3.64 10.38 -22.87
CA THR A 347 -3.79 9.60 -24.10
C THR A 347 -2.43 9.31 -24.76
N ALA A 348 -2.39 8.43 -25.76
CA ALA A 348 -1.20 8.17 -26.56
C ALA A 348 -0.60 9.46 -27.17
N ALA A 349 -1.47 10.33 -27.72
CA ALA A 349 -1.05 11.60 -28.31
C ALA A 349 -0.44 12.57 -27.27
N ASP A 350 -0.88 12.50 -26.01
CA ASP A 350 -0.31 13.30 -24.94
C ASP A 350 1.10 12.80 -24.56
N LEU A 351 1.30 11.47 -24.53
CA LEU A 351 2.63 10.90 -24.32
C LEU A 351 3.58 11.30 -25.44
N ASP A 352 3.11 11.40 -26.68
CA ASP A 352 3.93 11.81 -27.82
C ASP A 352 4.43 13.27 -27.76
N LEU A 353 3.87 14.10 -26.86
CA LEU A 353 4.39 15.44 -26.56
C LEU A 353 5.65 15.41 -25.69
N MET A 354 5.90 14.30 -24.99
CA MET A 354 7.04 14.12 -24.09
C MET A 354 8.33 13.86 -24.85
N ALA A 355 9.46 14.00 -24.16
CA ALA A 355 10.79 13.69 -24.71
C ALA A 355 10.91 12.21 -25.16
N PRO A 356 11.88 11.89 -26.02
CA PRO A 356 12.26 10.49 -26.27
C PRO A 356 12.67 9.78 -24.99
N ASP A 357 12.54 8.45 -24.99
CA ASP A 357 12.84 7.58 -23.83
C ASP A 357 12.12 8.03 -22.56
N ARG A 358 10.84 8.40 -22.71
CA ARG A 358 9.99 8.90 -21.63
C ARG A 358 9.70 7.81 -20.60
N ILE A 359 9.65 8.22 -19.34
CA ILE A 359 9.28 7.38 -18.20
C ILE A 359 7.87 7.77 -17.76
N VAL A 360 6.95 6.80 -17.66
CA VAL A 360 5.53 7.03 -17.36
C VAL A 360 5.12 6.17 -16.19
N PHE A 361 4.86 6.80 -15.05
CA PHE A 361 4.31 6.15 -13.86
C PHE A 361 2.83 6.53 -13.73
N ALA A 362 1.91 5.61 -14.00
CA ALA A 362 0.47 5.83 -13.92
C ALA A 362 -0.11 5.07 -12.71
N LEU A 363 -0.24 5.76 -11.57
CA LEU A 363 -0.42 5.16 -10.25
C LEU A 363 -1.83 5.33 -9.68
N ALA A 364 -2.76 5.96 -10.41
CA ALA A 364 -4.17 5.95 -10.03
C ALA A 364 -4.73 4.52 -9.96
N ASN A 365 -5.58 4.26 -8.96
CA ASN A 365 -6.26 2.99 -8.75
C ASN A 365 -7.78 3.20 -8.71
N PRO A 366 -8.59 2.25 -9.20
CA PRO A 366 -8.18 1.01 -9.88
C PRO A 366 -7.74 1.22 -11.34
N ASP A 367 -8.17 2.32 -11.96
CA ASP A 367 -7.88 2.66 -13.34
C ASP A 367 -6.74 3.70 -13.41
N PRO A 368 -5.61 3.38 -14.06
CA PRO A 368 -4.48 4.31 -14.17
C PRO A 368 -4.76 5.53 -15.06
N GLU A 369 -3.94 6.57 -14.95
CA GLU A 369 -4.05 7.81 -15.74
C GLU A 369 -4.01 7.58 -17.26
N VAL A 370 -3.29 6.56 -17.70
CA VAL A 370 -3.23 6.06 -19.09
C VAL A 370 -3.41 4.56 -19.07
N SER A 371 -4.09 4.00 -20.07
CA SER A 371 -4.26 2.53 -20.13
C SER A 371 -2.88 1.86 -20.21
N PRO A 372 -2.64 0.76 -19.48
CA PRO A 372 -1.34 0.09 -19.50
C PRO A 372 -0.88 -0.33 -20.90
N GLU A 373 -1.79 -0.72 -21.79
CA GLU A 373 -1.46 -1.11 -23.16
C GLU A 373 -0.86 0.05 -23.96
N ILE A 374 -1.40 1.26 -23.77
CA ILE A 374 -0.84 2.48 -24.36
C ILE A 374 0.47 2.85 -23.67
N GLY A 375 0.51 2.80 -22.34
CA GLY A 375 1.68 3.14 -21.55
C GLY A 375 2.91 2.32 -21.93
N VAL A 376 2.78 1.00 -21.98
CA VAL A 376 3.86 0.06 -22.35
C VAL A 376 4.35 0.29 -23.79
N THR A 377 3.47 0.65 -24.72
CA THR A 377 3.84 0.80 -26.14
C THR A 377 4.37 2.19 -26.50
N HIS A 378 4.03 3.23 -25.74
CA HIS A 378 4.40 4.63 -26.01
C HIS A 378 5.43 5.21 -25.04
N SER A 379 6.01 4.40 -24.15
CA SER A 379 7.06 4.83 -23.22
C SER A 379 8.20 3.83 -23.17
N ALA A 380 9.41 4.30 -22.84
CA ALA A 380 10.55 3.40 -22.62
C ALA A 380 10.41 2.64 -21.31
N ILE A 381 9.79 3.27 -20.30
CA ILE A 381 9.51 2.64 -19.01
C ILE A 381 8.10 3.02 -18.59
N PHE A 382 7.29 1.99 -18.39
CA PHE A 382 5.95 2.11 -17.83
C PHE A 382 5.90 1.45 -16.45
N ALA A 383 5.26 2.12 -15.49
CA ALA A 383 4.98 1.57 -14.17
C ALA A 383 3.56 1.93 -13.72
N THR A 384 2.95 1.06 -12.92
CA THR A 384 1.57 1.23 -12.44
C THR A 384 1.42 0.71 -11.01
N GLY A 385 0.35 1.09 -10.30
CA GLY A 385 -0.01 0.49 -9.01
C GLY A 385 -0.58 -0.94 -9.12
N ARG A 386 -0.93 -1.36 -10.34
CA ARG A 386 -1.56 -2.64 -10.65
C ARG A 386 -0.58 -3.82 -10.58
N SER A 387 -1.02 -4.94 -9.99
CA SER A 387 -0.19 -6.15 -9.84
C SER A 387 -0.14 -7.06 -11.07
N ASP A 388 -1.01 -6.84 -12.04
CA ASP A 388 -1.09 -7.62 -13.29
C ASP A 388 -0.14 -7.10 -14.39
N TYR A 389 0.68 -6.09 -14.10
CA TYR A 389 1.67 -5.51 -15.03
C TYR A 389 3.08 -5.50 -14.43
N PRO A 390 4.13 -5.43 -15.28
CA PRO A 390 5.49 -5.17 -14.82
C PRO A 390 5.59 -3.86 -14.03
N ASN A 391 6.67 -3.72 -13.27
CA ASN A 391 6.98 -2.50 -12.51
C ASN A 391 5.87 -2.01 -11.57
N GLN A 392 5.28 -2.92 -10.78
CA GLN A 392 4.28 -2.52 -9.79
C GLN A 392 4.88 -1.61 -8.71
N ILE A 393 4.43 -0.36 -8.62
CA ILE A 393 4.77 0.56 -7.52
C ILE A 393 3.76 0.35 -6.39
N ASN A 394 4.20 -0.30 -5.31
CA ASN A 394 3.35 -0.66 -4.18
C ASN A 394 4.02 -0.29 -2.84
N ASN A 395 3.29 0.43 -1.99
CA ASN A 395 3.76 0.90 -0.68
C ASN A 395 4.21 -0.23 0.26
N ALA A 396 3.75 -1.46 0.02
CA ALA A 396 4.20 -2.66 0.73
C ALA A 396 5.70 -2.92 0.65
N LEU A 397 6.42 -2.32 -0.33
CA LEU A 397 7.88 -2.35 -0.39
C LEU A 397 8.56 -1.44 0.63
N ALA A 398 7.85 -0.44 1.16
CA ALA A 398 8.42 0.60 2.02
C ALA A 398 8.03 0.42 3.49
N PHE A 399 6.74 0.50 3.82
CA PHE A 399 6.32 0.62 5.22
C PHE A 399 6.81 -0.51 6.14
N PRO A 400 6.83 -1.80 5.75
CA PRO A 400 7.27 -2.85 6.68
C PRO A 400 8.73 -2.67 7.07
N GLY A 401 9.60 -2.39 6.09
CA GLY A 401 11.03 -2.15 6.30
C GLY A 401 11.32 -0.86 7.06
N ILE A 402 10.61 0.23 6.75
CA ILE A 402 10.78 1.52 7.43
C ILE A 402 10.45 1.39 8.92
N PHE A 403 9.29 0.82 9.26
CA PHE A 403 8.90 0.62 10.65
C PHE A 403 9.80 -0.38 11.36
N ARG A 404 10.22 -1.47 10.69
CA ARG A 404 11.16 -2.44 11.27
C ARG A 404 12.45 -1.76 11.71
N GLY A 405 13.07 -1.01 10.79
CA GLY A 405 14.30 -0.26 11.06
C GLY A 405 14.12 0.79 12.16
N ALA A 406 13.02 1.54 12.13
CA ALA A 406 12.72 2.56 13.14
C ALA A 406 12.50 1.95 14.54
N ILE A 407 11.76 0.85 14.64
CA ILE A 407 11.44 0.19 15.92
C ILE A 407 12.66 -0.53 16.49
N ASP A 408 13.50 -1.16 15.66
CA ASP A 408 14.71 -1.85 16.11
C ASP A 408 15.67 -0.95 16.90
N VAL A 409 15.75 0.32 16.49
CA VAL A 409 16.58 1.34 17.14
C VAL A 409 15.79 2.28 18.06
N GLN A 410 14.51 1.99 18.27
CA GLN A 410 13.58 2.82 19.06
C GLN A 410 13.67 4.31 18.65
N ALA A 411 13.63 4.58 17.35
CA ALA A 411 13.68 5.93 16.82
C ALA A 411 12.60 6.80 17.48
N SER A 412 12.87 8.09 17.66
CA SER A 412 11.86 9.06 18.13
C SER A 412 10.94 9.53 16.99
N GLU A 413 11.41 9.46 15.74
CA GLU A 413 10.67 9.88 14.55
C GLU A 413 11.11 9.11 13.29
N ILE A 414 10.36 9.26 12.19
CA ILE A 414 10.79 8.86 10.84
C ILE A 414 11.04 10.14 10.03
N ASN A 415 12.31 10.54 9.94
CA ASN A 415 12.73 11.78 9.28
C ASN A 415 13.04 11.60 7.78
N GLU A 416 13.40 12.69 7.09
CA GLU A 416 13.68 12.69 5.65
C GLU A 416 14.87 11.81 5.27
N ALA A 417 15.96 11.83 6.06
CA ALA A 417 17.14 11.00 5.81
C ALA A 417 16.81 9.50 5.85
N MET A 418 15.95 9.07 6.78
CA MET A 418 15.47 7.68 6.85
C MET A 418 14.66 7.29 5.62
N LYS A 419 13.81 8.18 5.11
CA LYS A 419 12.98 7.91 3.91
C LYS A 419 13.83 7.83 2.64
N LEU A 420 14.79 8.74 2.47
CA LEU A 420 15.74 8.69 1.36
C LEU A 420 16.58 7.41 1.41
N ALA A 421 17.05 7.01 2.60
CA ALA A 421 17.77 5.75 2.79
C ALA A 421 16.90 4.53 2.43
N ALA A 422 15.61 4.54 2.78
CA ALA A 422 14.67 3.49 2.38
C ALA A 422 14.52 3.41 0.86
N ALA A 423 14.34 4.55 0.18
CA ALA A 423 14.20 4.59 -1.28
C ALA A 423 15.45 4.05 -1.98
N GLN A 424 16.64 4.46 -1.52
CA GLN A 424 17.90 3.94 -2.03
C GLN A 424 18.05 2.44 -1.75
N ALA A 425 17.68 1.97 -0.55
CA ALA A 425 17.74 0.54 -0.23
C ALA A 425 16.84 -0.30 -1.14
N ILE A 426 15.60 0.14 -1.42
CA ILE A 426 14.70 -0.56 -2.34
C ILE A 426 15.29 -0.59 -3.75
N ALA A 427 15.81 0.54 -4.24
CA ALA A 427 16.40 0.61 -5.59
C ALA A 427 17.59 -0.35 -5.75
N HIS A 428 18.48 -0.42 -4.76
CA HIS A 428 19.69 -1.23 -4.79
C HIS A 428 19.50 -2.70 -4.39
N VAL A 429 18.28 -3.12 -4.00
CA VAL A 429 17.99 -4.55 -3.82
C VAL A 429 18.09 -5.30 -5.14
N ILE A 430 17.75 -4.64 -6.26
CA ILE A 430 17.91 -5.21 -7.59
C ILE A 430 19.38 -5.12 -8.01
N PRO A 431 20.05 -6.24 -8.34
CA PRO A 431 21.41 -6.21 -8.87
C PRO A 431 21.50 -5.44 -10.20
N GLU A 432 22.56 -4.66 -10.41
CA GLU A 432 22.70 -3.78 -11.59
C GLU A 432 22.53 -4.51 -12.93
N GLY A 433 23.04 -5.73 -13.06
CA GLY A 433 22.94 -6.52 -14.29
C GLY A 433 21.54 -7.12 -14.57
N THR A 434 20.57 -6.91 -13.69
CA THR A 434 19.19 -7.41 -13.85
C THR A 434 18.18 -6.32 -14.16
N LEU A 435 18.58 -5.04 -14.05
CA LEU A 435 17.72 -3.92 -14.39
C LEU A 435 17.35 -3.94 -15.87
N SER A 436 16.07 -3.73 -16.15
CA SER A 436 15.54 -3.61 -17.51
C SER A 436 14.32 -2.69 -17.52
N GLU A 437 13.82 -2.38 -18.71
CA GLU A 437 12.61 -1.55 -18.90
C GLU A 437 11.39 -2.13 -18.15
N ASP A 438 11.29 -3.45 -18.04
CA ASP A 438 10.22 -4.18 -17.34
C ASP A 438 10.57 -4.60 -15.90
N TYR A 439 11.76 -4.25 -15.40
CA TYR A 439 12.19 -4.61 -14.04
C TYR A 439 13.02 -3.52 -13.38
N ILE A 440 12.35 -2.47 -12.90
CA ILE A 440 12.95 -1.33 -12.17
C ILE A 440 12.67 -1.36 -10.66
N ILE A 441 11.75 -2.20 -10.21
CA ILE A 441 11.29 -2.27 -8.81
C ILE A 441 11.13 -3.75 -8.39
N PRO A 442 11.59 -4.16 -7.19
CA PRO A 442 11.51 -5.56 -6.79
C PRO A 442 10.07 -5.96 -6.49
N SER A 443 9.81 -7.26 -6.48
CA SER A 443 8.52 -7.79 -6.05
C SER A 443 8.31 -7.54 -4.55
N VAL A 444 7.05 -7.31 -4.14
CA VAL A 444 6.66 -7.26 -2.71
C VAL A 444 6.98 -8.56 -1.95
N PHE A 445 7.15 -9.67 -2.68
CA PHE A 445 7.50 -10.98 -2.13
C PHE A 445 9.01 -11.25 -2.10
N ASP A 446 9.83 -10.32 -2.56
CA ASP A 446 11.28 -10.43 -2.41
C ASP A 446 11.66 -10.26 -0.94
N LYS A 447 12.09 -11.37 -0.34
CA LYS A 447 12.46 -11.46 1.08
C LYS A 447 13.69 -10.62 1.45
N ALA A 448 14.46 -10.15 0.47
CA ALA A 448 15.61 -9.27 0.71
C ALA A 448 15.19 -7.81 1.00
N VAL A 449 14.02 -7.37 0.52
CA VAL A 449 13.60 -5.96 0.60
C VAL A 449 13.51 -5.48 2.04
N VAL A 450 12.71 -6.14 2.89
CA VAL A 450 12.48 -5.69 4.27
C VAL A 450 13.77 -5.64 5.10
N PRO A 451 14.63 -6.67 5.12
CA PRO A 451 15.91 -6.60 5.83
C PRO A 451 16.83 -5.48 5.32
N CYS A 452 16.92 -5.26 4.00
CA CYS A 452 17.75 -4.22 3.43
C CYS A 452 17.25 -2.82 3.82
N VAL A 453 15.95 -2.56 3.67
CA VAL A 453 15.32 -1.30 4.05
C VAL A 453 15.47 -1.05 5.55
N ALA A 454 15.20 -2.06 6.39
CA ALA A 454 15.31 -1.93 7.84
C ALA A 454 16.73 -1.55 8.28
N ARG A 455 17.76 -2.19 7.71
CA ARG A 455 19.17 -1.84 8.00
C ARG A 455 19.50 -0.41 7.59
N ALA A 456 19.12 0.00 6.38
CA ALA A 456 19.39 1.34 5.88
C ALA A 456 18.68 2.43 6.72
N VAL A 457 17.42 2.19 7.07
CA VAL A 457 16.62 3.09 7.90
C VAL A 457 17.18 3.17 9.32
N ALA A 458 17.56 2.05 9.92
CA ALA A 458 18.21 2.03 11.24
C ALA A 458 19.54 2.78 11.24
N ALA A 459 20.36 2.62 10.19
CA ALA A 459 21.60 3.36 10.03
C ALA A 459 21.35 4.87 9.90
N ALA A 460 20.39 5.28 9.07
CA ALA A 460 20.00 6.67 8.91
C ALA A 460 19.44 7.29 10.20
N ALA A 461 18.64 6.54 10.96
CA ALA A 461 18.12 6.96 12.26
C ALA A 461 19.24 7.22 13.29
N ARG A 462 20.29 6.37 13.28
CA ARG A 462 21.48 6.58 14.12
C ARG A 462 22.28 7.79 13.66
N ALA A 463 22.52 7.92 12.35
CA ALA A 463 23.30 9.02 11.79
C ALA A 463 22.64 10.39 12.00
N SER A 464 21.32 10.45 11.92
CA SER A 464 20.53 11.67 12.18
C SER A 464 20.24 11.94 13.66
N GLY A 465 20.67 11.05 14.57
CA GLY A 465 20.57 11.26 16.01
C GLY A 465 19.19 10.98 16.63
N VAL A 466 18.25 10.39 15.89
CA VAL A 466 16.88 10.10 16.36
C VAL A 466 16.74 8.70 16.99
N ALA A 467 17.75 7.83 16.86
CA ALA A 467 17.78 6.52 17.48
C ALA A 467 18.02 6.58 18.99
N ARG A 468 17.12 6.01 19.81
CA ARG A 468 17.27 5.95 21.28
C ARG A 468 17.99 4.71 21.77
N ARG A 469 17.93 3.61 21.03
CA ARG A 469 18.69 2.40 21.32
C ARG A 469 20.00 2.43 20.51
N ARG A 470 21.12 2.61 21.20
CA ARG A 470 22.46 2.39 20.62
C ARG A 470 22.68 0.87 20.45
N ALA A 471 23.43 0.49 19.40
CA ALA A 471 23.49 -0.85 18.82
C ALA A 471 23.45 -2.03 19.82
N LYS A 472 22.82 -3.15 19.43
CA LYS A 472 23.13 -4.45 20.04
C LYS A 472 24.59 -4.77 19.73
N ALA A 473 25.30 -5.40 20.67
CA ALA A 473 26.71 -5.78 20.51
C ALA A 473 27.01 -6.73 19.32
N ASP A 474 25.98 -7.27 18.64
CA ASP A 474 26.11 -8.16 17.48
C ASP A 474 25.93 -7.47 16.11
N ASP A 475 25.63 -6.17 16.05
CA ASP A 475 25.61 -5.41 14.78
C ASP A 475 27.04 -4.97 14.36
N SER A 476 28.05 -5.80 14.62
CA SER A 476 29.36 -5.58 14.01
C SER A 476 29.24 -5.86 12.51
N PRO A 477 29.76 -5.02 11.61
CA PRO A 477 29.90 -5.43 10.22
C PRO A 477 30.75 -6.70 10.25
N ILE A 478 30.24 -7.79 9.71
CA ILE A 478 31.11 -8.90 9.34
C ILE A 478 32.03 -8.28 8.29
N LEU A 479 33.23 -7.91 8.76
CA LEU A 479 34.34 -7.49 7.94
C LEU A 479 34.86 -8.73 7.23
N GLU A 480 35.06 -8.55 5.93
CA GLU A 480 35.62 -9.43 4.88
C GLU A 480 34.61 -10.24 4.05
#